data_AF-A0A8T6ISX9-F1
#
_entry.id   AF-A0A8T6ISX9-F1
#
_cell.length_a   1.000
_cell.length_b   1.000
_cell.length_c   1.000
_cell.angle_alpha   90.00
_cell.angle_beta   90.00
_cell.angle_gamma   90.00
#
_symmetry.space_group_name_H-M   'P 1'
#
loop_
_entity.id
_entity.type
_entity.pdbx_description
1 polymer ?
#
loop_
_entity_poly.entity_id
_entity_poly.type
_entity_poly.pdbx_seq_one_letter_code
_entity_poly.pdbx_strand_id
1 'polypeptide(L)'
;MAVLVWSEREGALGNSIRSGRHVALSAEEYRPEAEALDLQLDAVLDMAWHALTLITKHENGKARFDSFEQVWVLGRAVQNSEVLRHEALQREERFFLWQALAPKAWYGIRHDATREPCWRVLIPRNATKWHKLPKDPKSYRFLDIGFWLREQQLHDAGEVFGWKYSNAYDLYACTSLRSYELRRAMLHWLRRQSPEVREVFAKSVRGSGFDIFQKALQKRFPARGPGSALLPQHYPEDELRAIVCQTLDAARDVHFPPAEQ
;
A
#
# COMPACT_ATOMS: atom_id res chain seq x y z
N MET A 1 -16.01 20.56 1.02
CA MET A 1 -15.38 19.65 1.99
C MET A 1 -13.90 19.96 1.96
N ALA A 2 -13.26 20.15 3.09
CA ALA A 2 -11.90 20.67 3.15
C ALA A 2 -10.94 19.67 3.77
N VAL A 3 -9.85 19.37 3.07
CA VAL A 3 -8.66 18.79 3.70
C VAL A 3 -7.55 19.82 3.68
N LEU A 4 -6.79 19.89 4.76
CA LEU A 4 -5.62 20.77 4.84
C LEU A 4 -4.45 20.08 4.14
N VAL A 5 -3.90 20.75 3.13
CA VAL A 5 -2.76 20.26 2.35
C VAL A 5 -1.58 21.19 2.53
N TRP A 6 -0.56 20.68 3.21
CA TRP A 6 0.72 21.35 3.40
C TRP A 6 1.51 21.49 2.10
N SER A 7 2.18 22.62 1.92
CA SER A 7 3.05 22.89 0.78
C SER A 7 4.17 23.85 1.16
N GLU A 8 5.33 23.69 0.54
CA GLU A 8 6.45 24.61 0.70
C GLU A 8 6.63 25.39 -0.62
N ARG A 9 6.62 26.72 -0.53
CA ARG A 9 6.90 27.62 -1.66
C ARG A 9 8.00 28.57 -1.26
N GLU A 10 9.09 28.59 -2.04
CA GLU A 10 10.20 29.54 -1.83
C GLU A 10 10.82 29.46 -0.43
N GLY A 11 10.81 28.27 0.18
CA GLY A 11 11.32 28.05 1.54
C GLY A 11 10.34 28.45 2.67
N ALA A 12 9.20 29.05 2.32
CA ALA A 12 8.12 29.31 3.25
C ALA A 12 7.13 28.14 3.28
N LEU A 13 6.81 27.70 4.49
CA LEU A 13 5.76 26.72 4.70
C LEU A 13 4.39 27.38 4.64
N GLY A 14 3.47 26.80 3.88
CA GLY A 14 2.07 27.19 3.87
C GLY A 14 1.16 25.98 3.82
N ASN A 15 -0.13 26.21 4.01
CA ASN A 15 -1.15 25.22 3.78
C ASN A 15 -2.24 25.79 2.87
N SER A 16 -2.99 24.89 2.26
CA SER A 16 -4.16 25.24 1.45
C SER A 16 -5.25 24.23 1.70
N ILE A 17 -6.48 24.69 1.68
CA ILE A 17 -7.64 23.82 1.79
C ILE A 17 -7.98 23.24 0.41
N ARG A 18 -8.15 21.92 0.33
CA ARG A 18 -8.58 21.21 -0.89
C ARG A 18 -9.96 20.60 -0.71
N SER A 19 -10.77 20.71 -1.75
CA SER A 19 -12.18 20.31 -1.78
C SER A 19 -12.54 19.67 -3.11
N GLY A 20 -13.30 18.57 -3.07
CA GLY A 20 -13.94 17.97 -4.25
C GLY A 20 -15.15 18.76 -4.78
N ARG A 21 -15.68 19.73 -4.02
CA ARG A 21 -16.80 20.59 -4.44
C ARG A 21 -16.28 21.89 -5.06
N HIS A 22 -16.79 22.24 -6.24
CA HIS A 22 -16.59 23.53 -6.92
C HIS A 22 -17.25 24.69 -6.15
N VAL A 23 -16.72 25.11 -4.99
CA VAL A 23 -17.21 26.32 -4.31
C VAL A 23 -16.04 27.05 -3.64
N ALA A 24 -15.61 28.16 -4.27
CA ALA A 24 -14.48 28.99 -3.84
C ALA A 24 -14.72 29.75 -2.52
N LEU A 25 -15.98 29.92 -2.10
CA LEU A 25 -16.33 30.57 -0.82
C LEU A 25 -16.35 29.58 0.37
N SER A 26 -16.43 28.27 0.11
CA SER A 26 -16.65 27.26 1.15
C SER A 26 -15.38 26.69 1.79
N ALA A 27 -14.21 26.89 1.17
CA ALA A 27 -12.97 26.26 1.64
C ALA A 27 -12.57 26.74 3.04
N GLU A 28 -12.62 28.05 3.28
CA GLU A 28 -12.28 28.63 4.60
C GLU A 28 -13.34 28.38 5.67
N GLU A 29 -14.62 28.23 5.28
CA GLU A 29 -15.70 27.88 6.21
C GLU A 29 -15.49 26.48 6.82
N TYR A 30 -14.88 25.56 6.07
CA TYR A 30 -14.55 24.21 6.53
C TYR A 30 -13.13 24.09 7.12
N ARG A 31 -12.47 25.22 7.41
CA ARG A 31 -11.13 25.22 8.02
C ARG A 31 -11.10 24.47 9.36
N PRO A 32 -12.05 24.67 10.30
CA PRO A 32 -12.02 23.95 11.58
C PRO A 32 -12.02 22.43 11.42
N GLU A 33 -12.83 21.90 10.50
CA GLU A 33 -12.90 20.46 10.22
C GLU A 33 -11.64 19.95 9.51
N ALA A 34 -11.04 20.77 8.64
CA ALA A 34 -9.78 20.45 7.98
C ALA A 34 -8.60 20.41 8.96
N GLU A 35 -8.58 21.33 9.93
CA GLU A 35 -7.59 21.40 11.00
C GLU A 35 -7.78 20.25 12.00
N ALA A 36 -9.03 19.90 12.35
CA ALA A 36 -9.34 18.73 13.16
C ALA A 36 -8.88 17.42 12.49
N LEU A 37 -9.11 17.28 11.19
CA LEU A 37 -8.59 16.15 10.42
C LEU A 37 -7.07 16.15 10.41
N ASP A 38 -6.42 17.30 10.18
CA ASP A 38 -4.96 17.42 10.14
C ASP A 38 -4.31 17.03 11.48
N LEU A 39 -4.94 17.37 12.61
CA LEU A 39 -4.55 16.89 13.93
C LEU A 39 -4.64 15.35 14.03
N GLN A 40 -5.69 14.73 13.51
CA GLN A 40 -5.79 13.26 13.49
C GLN A 40 -4.72 12.61 12.59
N LEU A 41 -4.29 13.30 11.53
CA LEU A 41 -3.19 12.81 10.68
C LEU A 41 -1.85 12.79 11.42
N ASP A 42 -1.64 13.66 12.43
CA ASP A 42 -0.45 13.57 13.30
C ASP A 42 -0.40 12.19 13.98
N ALA A 43 -1.51 11.77 14.59
CA ALA A 43 -1.60 10.49 15.28
C ALA A 43 -1.38 9.31 14.32
N VAL A 44 -1.88 9.39 13.08
CA VAL A 44 -1.62 8.38 12.04
C VAL A 44 -0.12 8.25 11.75
N LEU A 45 0.58 9.38 11.58
CA LEU A 45 2.01 9.39 11.26
C LEU A 45 2.86 8.95 12.45
N ASP A 46 2.49 9.34 13.67
CA ASP A 46 3.15 8.89 14.90
C ASP A 46 3.00 7.38 15.10
N MET A 47 1.79 6.83 14.88
CA MET A 47 1.56 5.37 14.91
C MET A 47 2.38 4.63 13.86
N ALA A 48 2.39 5.13 12.61
CA ALA A 48 3.13 4.51 11.52
C ALA A 48 4.65 4.53 11.79
N TRP A 49 5.17 5.66 12.27
CA TRP A 49 6.57 5.79 12.66
C TRP A 49 6.93 4.84 13.79
N HIS A 50 6.13 4.81 14.86
CA HIS A 50 6.36 3.91 15.99
C HIS A 50 6.40 2.45 15.53
N ALA A 51 5.41 2.01 14.75
CA ALA A 51 5.39 0.66 14.20
C ALA A 51 6.63 0.36 13.34
N LEU A 52 7.02 1.29 12.47
CA LEU A 52 8.22 1.12 11.64
C LEU A 52 9.48 0.99 12.49
N THR A 53 9.62 1.76 13.58
CA THR A 53 10.79 1.64 14.48
C THR A 53 10.84 0.32 15.22
N LEU A 54 9.69 -0.26 15.56
CA LEU A 54 9.62 -1.60 16.18
C LEU A 54 10.03 -2.68 15.19
N ILE A 55 9.58 -2.58 13.94
CA ILE A 55 9.89 -3.53 12.87
C ILE A 55 11.37 -3.44 12.46
N THR A 56 11.91 -2.22 12.35
CA THR A 56 13.26 -1.99 11.80
C THR A 56 14.39 -2.07 12.83
N LYS A 57 14.10 -2.43 14.08
CA LYS A 57 15.12 -2.72 15.11
C LYS A 57 15.80 -4.08 14.86
N HIS A 58 16.82 -4.11 13.98
CA HIS A 58 18.14 -4.74 14.15
C HIS A 58 18.87 -4.98 12.81
N GLU A 59 20.01 -4.31 12.63
CA GLU A 59 21.33 -4.83 12.20
C GLU A 59 22.29 -3.63 12.15
N ASN A 60 23.38 -3.64 12.95
CA ASN A 60 24.44 -2.62 12.96
C ASN A 60 24.02 -1.16 13.27
N GLY A 61 22.95 -0.94 14.05
CA GLY A 61 22.56 0.40 14.53
C GLY A 61 22.04 1.35 13.44
N LYS A 62 21.79 0.87 12.22
CA LYS A 62 21.20 1.66 11.13
C LYS A 62 19.90 1.01 10.68
N ALA A 63 18.77 1.68 10.90
CA ALA A 63 17.49 1.23 10.38
C ALA A 63 17.53 1.14 8.84
N ARG A 64 17.35 -0.07 8.31
CA ARG A 64 17.19 -0.28 6.86
C ARG A 64 15.70 -0.27 6.55
N PHE A 65 15.18 0.90 6.18
CA PHE A 65 13.78 1.02 5.78
C PHE A 65 13.56 0.39 4.40
N ASP A 66 12.82 -0.72 4.34
CA ASP A 66 12.28 -1.25 3.09
C ASP A 66 10.98 -0.52 2.72
N SER A 67 10.80 -0.22 1.44
CA SER A 67 9.57 0.37 0.92
C SER A 67 8.35 -0.51 1.14
N PHE A 68 8.50 -1.83 1.29
CA PHE A 68 7.38 -2.69 1.64
C PHE A 68 6.83 -2.40 3.05
N GLU A 69 7.70 -2.37 4.06
CA GLU A 69 7.32 -2.14 5.45
C GLU A 69 6.79 -0.72 5.65
N GLN A 70 7.47 0.28 5.07
CA GLN A 70 7.03 1.69 5.07
C GLN A 70 5.58 1.83 4.61
N VAL A 71 5.24 1.14 3.52
CA VAL A 71 3.89 1.18 2.93
C VAL A 71 2.89 0.43 3.81
N TRP A 72 3.26 -0.74 4.34
CA TRP A 72 2.40 -1.53 5.21
C TRP A 72 2.04 -0.78 6.51
N VAL A 73 3.02 -0.15 7.18
CA VAL A 73 2.76 0.57 8.45
C VAL A 73 1.83 1.76 8.26
N LEU A 74 1.92 2.47 7.15
CA LEU A 74 1.01 3.58 6.82
C LEU A 74 -0.43 3.07 6.67
N GLY A 75 -0.61 1.97 5.93
CA GLY A 75 -1.91 1.33 5.79
C GLY A 75 -2.52 0.86 7.10
N ARG A 76 -1.71 0.24 7.97
CA ARG A 76 -2.14 -0.21 9.29
C ARG A 76 -2.46 0.94 10.24
N ALA A 77 -1.65 2.00 10.24
CA ALA A 77 -1.91 3.18 11.05
C ALA A 77 -3.24 3.84 10.66
N VAL A 78 -3.52 3.99 9.35
CA VAL A 78 -4.82 4.49 8.88
C VAL A 78 -5.96 3.60 9.36
N GLN A 79 -5.84 2.28 9.25
CA GLN A 79 -6.86 1.33 9.68
C GLN A 79 -7.12 1.33 11.19
N ASN A 80 -6.07 1.55 11.99
CA ASN A 80 -6.15 1.55 13.44
C ASN A 80 -6.50 2.92 14.02
N SER A 81 -6.47 3.97 13.20
CA SER A 81 -6.89 5.32 13.56
C SER A 81 -8.39 5.53 13.39
N GLU A 82 -8.91 6.61 13.96
CA GLU A 82 -10.27 7.06 13.71
C GLU A 82 -10.42 7.92 12.43
N VAL A 83 -9.31 8.12 11.69
CA VAL A 83 -9.28 9.06 10.56
C VAL A 83 -10.33 8.74 9.50
N LEU A 84 -10.60 7.45 9.23
CA LEU A 84 -11.59 7.01 8.25
C LEU A 84 -13.04 7.27 8.68
N ARG A 85 -13.28 7.52 9.97
CA ARG A 85 -14.60 7.87 10.52
C ARG A 85 -14.80 9.37 10.62
N HIS A 86 -13.75 10.16 10.39
CA HIS A 86 -13.81 11.61 10.49
C HIS A 86 -14.88 12.17 9.55
N GLU A 87 -15.66 13.13 10.04
CA GLU A 87 -16.78 13.71 9.30
C GLU A 87 -16.32 14.30 7.95
N ALA A 88 -15.14 14.91 7.93
CA ALA A 88 -14.50 15.44 6.73
C ALA A 88 -14.07 14.38 5.69
N LEU A 89 -14.28 13.08 5.92
CA LEU A 89 -14.08 12.02 4.92
C LEU A 89 -15.36 11.29 4.53
N GLN A 90 -16.51 11.65 5.13
CA GLN A 90 -17.78 11.00 4.80
C GLN A 90 -18.20 11.33 3.36
N ARG A 91 -18.45 10.28 2.57
CA ARG A 91 -18.87 10.33 1.15
C ARG A 91 -17.82 10.76 0.13
N GLU A 92 -16.54 10.78 0.52
CA GLU A 92 -15.49 11.30 -0.37
C GLU A 92 -14.44 10.26 -0.73
N GLU A 93 -13.74 10.54 -1.82
CA GLU A 93 -12.71 9.63 -2.30
C GLU A 93 -11.53 9.63 -1.34
N ARG A 94 -11.04 8.42 -1.00
CA ARG A 94 -9.82 8.23 -0.20
C ARG A 94 -8.62 9.01 -0.71
N PHE A 95 -8.62 9.38 -1.99
CA PHE A 95 -7.61 10.25 -2.58
C PHE A 95 -7.41 11.57 -1.82
N PHE A 96 -8.46 12.20 -1.27
CA PHE A 96 -8.28 13.44 -0.49
C PHE A 96 -7.54 13.21 0.82
N LEU A 97 -7.77 12.08 1.50
CA LEU A 97 -6.97 11.66 2.65
C LEU A 97 -5.50 11.51 2.26
N TRP A 98 -5.22 10.89 1.10
CA TRP A 98 -3.86 10.73 0.60
C TRP A 98 -3.19 12.06 0.22
N GLN A 99 -3.95 13.00 -0.34
CA GLN A 99 -3.49 14.36 -0.63
C GLN A 99 -3.15 15.16 0.63
N ALA A 100 -3.75 14.87 1.78
CA ALA A 100 -3.39 15.51 3.04
C ALA A 100 -2.23 14.79 3.73
N LEU A 101 -2.30 13.46 3.82
CA LEU A 101 -1.33 12.63 4.56
C LEU A 101 0.07 12.63 3.92
N ALA A 102 0.16 12.48 2.59
CA ALA A 102 1.46 12.36 1.92
C ALA A 102 2.31 13.64 2.03
N PRO A 103 1.78 14.85 1.78
CA PRO A 103 2.52 16.09 1.99
C PRO A 103 2.97 16.30 3.43
N LYS A 104 2.11 15.98 4.40
CA LYS A 104 2.40 16.09 5.81
C LYS A 104 3.57 15.20 6.23
N ALA A 105 3.58 13.94 5.79
CA ALA A 105 4.71 13.03 5.97
C ALA A 105 5.96 13.47 5.20
N TRP A 106 5.79 13.95 3.96
CA TRP A 106 6.87 14.39 3.08
C TRP A 106 7.68 15.55 3.68
N TYR A 107 6.98 16.55 4.19
CA TYR A 107 7.60 17.72 4.80
C TYR A 107 7.95 17.51 6.28
N GLY A 108 7.34 16.50 6.92
CA GLY A 108 7.47 16.23 8.35
C GLY A 108 6.95 17.40 9.16
N ILE A 109 5.64 17.64 9.12
CA ILE A 109 5.01 18.83 9.73
C ILE A 109 3.77 18.45 10.52
N ARG A 110 3.75 18.82 11.80
CA ARG A 110 2.59 18.67 12.69
C ARG A 110 1.53 19.74 12.42
N HIS A 111 0.33 19.53 12.97
CA HIS A 111 -0.79 20.46 12.79
C HIS A 111 -0.48 21.90 13.27
N ASP A 112 0.38 22.05 14.27
CA ASP A 112 0.85 23.33 14.82
C ASP A 112 2.01 23.96 14.02
N ALA A 113 2.28 23.45 12.81
CA ALA A 113 3.38 23.84 11.93
C ALA A 113 4.80 23.53 12.46
N THR A 114 4.94 22.79 13.58
CA THR A 114 6.25 22.31 14.04
C THR A 114 6.78 21.21 13.13
N ARG A 115 8.12 21.12 13.01
CA ARG A 115 8.77 20.11 12.18
C ARG A 115 8.93 18.79 12.95
N GLU A 116 8.52 17.70 12.33
CA GLU A 116 8.72 16.32 12.75
C GLU A 116 9.47 15.54 11.66
N PRO A 117 10.82 15.66 11.59
CA PRO A 117 11.61 15.10 10.48
C PRO A 117 11.51 13.58 10.36
N CYS A 118 11.18 12.87 11.46
CA CYS A 118 11.11 11.42 11.43
C CYS A 118 10.02 10.90 10.48
N TRP A 119 8.91 11.61 10.31
CA TRP A 119 7.83 11.18 9.40
C TRP A 119 8.26 11.10 7.93
N ARG A 120 9.32 11.81 7.54
CA ARG A 120 9.85 11.77 6.16
C ARG A 120 10.33 10.36 5.78
N VAL A 121 10.75 9.57 6.76
CA VAL A 121 11.19 8.18 6.53
C VAL A 121 10.03 7.23 6.24
N LEU A 122 8.77 7.65 6.43
CA LEU A 122 7.59 6.87 6.06
C LEU A 122 7.34 6.92 4.55
N ILE A 123 7.92 7.89 3.85
CA ILE A 123 7.81 8.01 2.41
C ILE A 123 8.78 7.04 1.72
N PRO A 124 8.30 6.18 0.79
CA PRO A 124 9.15 5.28 0.03
C PRO A 124 10.26 6.02 -0.73
N ARG A 125 11.46 5.41 -0.85
CA ARG A 125 12.64 6.02 -1.49
C ARG A 125 12.42 6.51 -2.93
N ASN A 126 11.48 5.92 -3.66
CA ASN A 126 11.16 6.38 -5.01
C ASN A 126 10.37 7.69 -5.00
N ALA A 127 9.56 7.91 -3.96
CA ALA A 127 8.89 9.17 -3.73
C ALA A 127 9.86 10.23 -3.20
N THR A 128 10.91 9.86 -2.43
CA THR A 128 11.94 10.82 -1.94
C THR A 128 12.72 11.56 -3.03
N LYS A 129 12.59 11.15 -4.30
CA LYS A 129 13.17 11.85 -5.46
C LYS A 129 12.31 13.00 -5.99
N TRP A 130 11.12 13.21 -5.45
CA TRP A 130 10.25 14.30 -5.89
C TRP A 130 10.86 15.66 -5.54
N HIS A 131 11.16 16.47 -6.55
CA HIS A 131 11.59 17.86 -6.35
C HIS A 131 10.44 18.75 -5.83
N LYS A 132 9.20 18.37 -6.15
CA LYS A 132 7.95 18.99 -5.67
C LYS A 132 6.91 17.89 -5.50
N LEU A 133 5.96 18.08 -4.58
CA LEU A 133 4.87 17.14 -4.42
C LEU A 133 4.08 17.00 -5.73
N PRO A 134 3.88 15.77 -6.21
CA PRO A 134 3.14 15.51 -7.43
C PRO A 134 1.66 15.86 -7.25
N LYS A 135 1.02 16.32 -8.33
CA LYS A 135 -0.41 16.63 -8.35
C LYS A 135 -1.27 15.45 -8.82
N ASP A 136 -0.65 14.43 -9.41
CA ASP A 136 -1.34 13.26 -9.97
C ASP A 136 -1.74 12.27 -8.85
N PRO A 137 -3.01 11.85 -8.77
CA PRO A 137 -3.45 10.78 -7.89
C PRO A 137 -2.59 9.52 -7.92
N LYS A 138 -2.04 9.16 -9.07
CA LYS A 138 -1.21 7.95 -9.21
C LYS A 138 0.07 8.02 -8.37
N SER A 139 0.56 9.21 -8.04
CA SER A 139 1.77 9.37 -7.25
C SER A 139 1.59 8.98 -5.78
N TYR A 140 0.36 9.01 -5.26
CA TYR A 140 0.05 8.58 -3.89
C TYR A 140 -0.40 7.11 -3.81
N ARG A 141 -0.29 6.34 -4.90
CA ARG A 141 -0.73 4.95 -4.96
C ARG A 141 -0.07 4.04 -3.92
N PHE A 142 1.11 4.42 -3.41
CA PHE A 142 1.74 3.69 -2.31
C PHE A 142 0.84 3.68 -1.05
N LEU A 143 0.08 4.74 -0.78
CA LEU A 143 -0.89 4.78 0.32
C LEU A 143 -2.08 3.87 0.06
N ASP A 144 -2.58 3.81 -1.18
CA ASP A 144 -3.62 2.84 -1.55
C ASP A 144 -3.15 1.40 -1.38
N ILE A 145 -1.90 1.11 -1.77
CA ILE A 145 -1.30 -0.22 -1.63
C ILE A 145 -1.08 -0.54 -0.16
N GLY A 146 -0.61 0.40 0.66
CA GLY A 146 -0.50 0.22 2.10
C GLY A 146 -1.85 -0.08 2.71
N PHE A 147 -2.84 0.75 2.38
CA PHE A 147 -4.23 0.53 2.73
C PHE A 147 -4.85 -0.66 1.98
N TRP A 148 -4.13 -1.43 1.20
CA TRP A 148 -4.62 -2.70 0.68
C TRP A 148 -3.96 -3.86 1.44
N LEU A 149 -2.65 -3.74 1.68
CA LEU A 149 -1.85 -4.67 2.46
C LEU A 149 -2.30 -4.79 3.93
N ARG A 150 -2.96 -3.77 4.51
CA ARG A 150 -3.41 -3.82 5.93
C ARG A 150 -4.32 -4.99 6.29
N GLU A 151 -4.97 -5.59 5.29
CA GLU A 151 -5.83 -6.77 5.41
C GLU A 151 -5.02 -8.02 5.87
N GLN A 152 -3.70 -8.01 5.72
CA GLN A 152 -2.80 -9.07 6.16
C GLN A 152 -1.85 -8.61 7.26
N GLN A 153 -1.45 -9.55 8.12
CA GLN A 153 -0.32 -9.35 9.02
C GLN A 153 0.96 -9.11 8.21
N LEU A 154 1.92 -8.36 8.76
CA LEU A 154 3.13 -7.96 8.04
C LEU A 154 3.89 -9.17 7.47
N HIS A 155 4.10 -10.20 8.31
CA HIS A 155 4.83 -11.40 7.91
C HIS A 155 4.13 -12.15 6.77
N ASP A 156 2.81 -12.34 6.88
CA ASP A 156 1.99 -13.00 5.85
C ASP A 156 2.01 -12.22 4.53
N ALA A 157 1.92 -10.89 4.59
CA ALA A 157 2.04 -10.03 3.41
C ALA A 157 3.46 -10.13 2.83
N GLY A 158 4.49 -10.11 3.69
CA GLY A 158 5.89 -10.27 3.32
C GLY A 158 6.15 -11.59 2.60
N GLU A 159 5.60 -12.70 3.08
CA GLU A 159 5.65 -14.00 2.40
C GLU A 159 4.98 -13.93 1.01
N VAL A 160 3.75 -13.42 0.94
CA VAL A 160 2.98 -13.36 -0.33
C VAL A 160 3.65 -12.49 -1.39
N PHE A 161 4.35 -11.42 -0.99
CA PHE A 161 4.95 -10.46 -1.92
C PHE A 161 6.47 -10.53 -1.97
N GLY A 162 7.10 -11.48 -1.28
CA GLY A 162 8.56 -11.59 -1.17
C GLY A 162 9.21 -10.33 -0.60
N TRP A 163 8.53 -9.67 0.34
CA TRP A 163 8.97 -8.41 1.00
C TRP A 163 9.23 -7.26 0.03
N LYS A 164 8.58 -7.25 -1.15
CA LYS A 164 8.81 -6.24 -2.19
C LYS A 164 7.57 -5.43 -2.49
N TYR A 165 7.71 -4.12 -2.35
CA TYR A 165 6.66 -3.18 -2.73
C TYR A 165 6.27 -3.29 -4.22
N SER A 166 7.22 -3.56 -5.12
CA SER A 166 6.93 -3.74 -6.55
C SER A 166 5.97 -4.90 -6.81
N ASN A 167 6.18 -6.05 -6.16
CA ASN A 167 5.30 -7.22 -6.30
C ASN A 167 3.88 -6.91 -5.80
N ALA A 168 3.77 -6.21 -4.67
CA ALA A 168 2.48 -5.74 -4.16
C ALA A 168 1.81 -4.75 -5.12
N TYR A 169 2.57 -3.80 -5.68
CA TYR A 169 2.09 -2.85 -6.67
C TYR A 169 1.58 -3.55 -7.93
N ASP A 170 2.34 -4.52 -8.47
CA ASP A 170 2.01 -5.20 -9.71
C ASP A 170 0.73 -6.03 -9.54
N LEU A 171 0.58 -6.77 -8.43
CA LEU A 171 -0.65 -7.49 -8.14
C LEU A 171 -1.83 -6.53 -7.90
N TYR A 172 -1.61 -5.45 -7.14
CA TYR A 172 -2.62 -4.41 -6.92
C TYR A 172 -3.04 -3.71 -8.22
N ALA A 173 -2.17 -3.56 -9.21
CA ALA A 173 -2.55 -2.96 -10.49
C ALA A 173 -3.61 -3.81 -11.23
N CYS A 174 -3.67 -5.12 -10.97
CA CYS A 174 -4.63 -6.05 -11.56
C CYS A 174 -5.91 -6.10 -10.73
N THR A 175 -6.96 -5.40 -11.15
CA THR A 175 -8.24 -5.30 -10.42
C THR A 175 -8.84 -6.65 -10.05
N SER A 176 -8.74 -7.65 -10.92
CA SER A 176 -9.25 -9.01 -10.69
C SER A 176 -8.49 -9.80 -9.62
N LEU A 177 -7.29 -9.36 -9.23
CA LEU A 177 -6.40 -10.05 -8.29
C LEU A 177 -6.28 -9.32 -6.93
N ARG A 178 -7.13 -8.32 -6.67
CA ARG A 178 -7.05 -7.50 -5.45
C ARG A 178 -7.69 -8.14 -4.22
N SER A 179 -8.39 -9.26 -4.35
CA SER A 179 -9.15 -9.82 -3.23
C SER A 179 -8.24 -10.34 -2.12
N TYR A 180 -8.74 -10.27 -0.89
CA TYR A 180 -8.04 -10.79 0.28
C TYR A 180 -7.95 -12.31 0.26
N GLU A 181 -9.02 -12.95 -0.21
CA GLU A 181 -9.18 -14.39 -0.36
C GLU A 181 -8.10 -14.97 -1.28
N LEU A 182 -7.78 -14.28 -2.39
CA LEU A 182 -6.70 -14.69 -3.28
C LEU A 182 -5.35 -14.69 -2.55
N ARG A 183 -5.06 -13.65 -1.77
CA ARG A 183 -3.79 -13.54 -1.06
C ARG A 183 -3.65 -14.59 0.04
N ARG A 184 -4.76 -14.94 0.71
CA ARG A 184 -4.79 -16.08 1.65
C ARG A 184 -4.51 -17.41 0.93
N ALA A 185 -5.11 -17.63 -0.23
CA ALA A 185 -4.87 -18.84 -1.03
C ALA A 185 -3.42 -18.91 -1.55
N MET A 186 -2.84 -17.78 -1.98
CA MET A 186 -1.42 -17.69 -2.37
C MET A 186 -0.50 -18.01 -1.20
N LEU A 187 -0.77 -17.45 -0.01
CA LEU A 187 0.00 -17.75 1.20
C LEU A 187 -0.05 -19.24 1.55
N HIS A 188 -1.24 -19.85 1.45
CA HIS A 188 -1.40 -21.29 1.67
C HIS A 188 -0.55 -22.10 0.69
N TRP A 189 -0.56 -21.76 -0.60
CA TRP A 189 0.28 -22.42 -1.59
C TRP A 189 1.77 -22.25 -1.26
N LEU A 190 2.23 -21.02 -0.97
CA LEU A 190 3.63 -20.72 -0.63
C LEU A 190 4.12 -21.55 0.56
N ARG A 191 3.31 -21.68 1.61
CA ARG A 191 3.65 -22.45 2.82
C ARG A 191 3.80 -23.95 2.59
N ARG A 192 3.30 -24.47 1.48
CA ARG A 192 3.47 -25.88 1.06
C ARG A 192 4.69 -26.07 0.16
N GLN A 193 5.28 -25.00 -0.35
CA GLN A 193 6.46 -25.08 -1.22
C GLN A 193 7.74 -25.25 -0.40
N SER A 194 8.76 -25.83 -1.04
CA SER A 194 10.11 -25.91 -0.49
C SER A 194 10.75 -24.51 -0.35
N PRO A 195 11.78 -24.34 0.50
CA PRO A 195 12.49 -23.07 0.65
C PRO A 195 13.01 -22.51 -0.68
N GLU A 196 13.50 -23.37 -1.57
CA GLU A 196 14.07 -23.00 -2.87
C GLU A 196 13.00 -22.35 -3.77
N VAL A 197 11.80 -22.93 -3.83
CA VAL A 197 10.69 -22.38 -4.61
C VAL A 197 10.22 -21.05 -4.02
N ARG A 198 10.17 -20.92 -2.69
CA ARG A 198 9.84 -19.64 -2.03
C ARG A 198 10.88 -18.55 -2.33
N GLU A 199 12.15 -18.92 -2.39
CA GLU A 199 13.23 -17.99 -2.73
C GLU A 199 13.14 -17.52 -4.19
N VAL A 200 12.89 -18.46 -5.12
CA VAL A 200 12.65 -18.16 -6.54
C VAL A 200 11.44 -17.24 -6.72
N PHE A 201 10.36 -17.51 -5.99
CA PHE A 201 9.17 -16.66 -5.95
C PHE A 201 9.52 -15.23 -5.50
N ALA A 202 10.32 -15.09 -4.44
CA ALA A 202 10.68 -13.80 -3.87
C ALA A 202 11.70 -13.00 -4.70
N LYS A 203 12.53 -13.63 -5.55
CA LYS A 203 13.55 -12.95 -6.38
C LYS A 203 12.90 -12.04 -7.44
N SER A 204 13.52 -10.87 -7.71
CA SER A 204 12.98 -9.81 -8.59
C SER A 204 14.01 -9.43 -9.66
N VAL A 205 14.40 -10.39 -10.48
CA VAL A 205 15.14 -10.15 -11.73
C VAL A 205 14.13 -10.30 -12.87
N ARG A 206 14.32 -9.63 -14.03
CA ARG A 206 13.42 -9.79 -15.19
C ARG A 206 13.19 -11.29 -15.48
N GLY A 207 11.92 -11.72 -15.53
CA GLY A 207 11.56 -13.15 -15.52
C GLY A 207 11.46 -13.75 -14.12
N SER A 208 11.11 -12.95 -13.11
CA SER A 208 10.99 -13.37 -11.71
C SER A 208 9.87 -14.40 -11.53
N GLY A 209 10.04 -15.29 -10.54
CA GLY A 209 8.98 -16.21 -10.14
C GLY A 209 7.66 -15.47 -9.92
N PHE A 210 7.67 -14.34 -9.21
CA PHE A 210 6.45 -13.55 -8.96
C PHE A 210 5.71 -13.13 -10.25
N ASP A 211 6.41 -12.62 -11.28
CA ASP A 211 5.77 -12.20 -12.54
C ASP A 211 5.15 -13.38 -13.28
N ILE A 212 5.82 -14.54 -13.28
CA ILE A 212 5.30 -15.79 -13.85
C ILE A 212 3.99 -16.19 -13.16
N PHE A 213 3.99 -16.22 -11.82
CA PHE A 213 2.83 -16.60 -11.04
C PHE A 213 1.69 -15.58 -11.17
N GLN A 214 2.01 -14.29 -11.17
CA GLN A 214 1.03 -13.23 -11.40
C GLN A 214 0.36 -13.39 -12.77
N LYS A 215 1.13 -13.61 -13.84
CA LYS A 215 0.59 -13.85 -15.19
C LYS A 215 -0.30 -15.10 -15.25
N ALA A 216 0.08 -16.18 -14.58
CA ALA A 216 -0.75 -17.37 -14.48
C ALA A 216 -2.09 -17.08 -13.78
N LEU A 217 -2.06 -16.34 -12.67
CA LEU A 217 -3.26 -15.90 -11.96
C LEU A 217 -4.11 -14.93 -12.78
N GLN A 218 -3.51 -14.01 -13.52
CA GLN A 218 -4.23 -13.11 -14.44
C GLN A 218 -4.94 -13.88 -15.55
N LYS A 219 -4.30 -14.93 -16.08
CA LYS A 219 -4.91 -15.81 -17.09
C LYS A 219 -6.08 -16.60 -16.48
N ARG A 220 -5.96 -17.04 -15.23
CA ARG A 220 -7.03 -17.76 -14.53
C ARG A 220 -8.19 -16.85 -14.11
N PHE A 221 -7.90 -15.63 -13.67
CA PHE A 221 -8.86 -14.62 -13.22
C PHE A 221 -8.71 -13.34 -14.04
N PRO A 222 -9.13 -13.35 -15.32
CA PRO A 222 -8.96 -12.20 -16.20
C PRO A 222 -9.86 -11.04 -15.76
N ALA A 223 -9.36 -9.81 -15.92
CA ALA A 223 -10.15 -8.62 -15.61
C ALA A 223 -11.25 -8.31 -16.64
N ARG A 224 -11.12 -8.84 -17.87
CA ARG A 224 -12.06 -8.62 -18.99
C ARG A 224 -12.12 -9.87 -19.87
N GLY A 225 -13.24 -10.07 -20.55
CA GLY A 225 -13.43 -11.16 -21.52
C GLY A 225 -13.95 -12.45 -20.90
N PRO A 226 -13.89 -13.58 -21.63
CA PRO A 226 -14.36 -14.86 -21.13
C PRO A 226 -13.69 -15.24 -19.79
N GLY A 227 -14.49 -15.59 -18.80
CA GLY A 227 -14.02 -15.92 -17.44
C GLY A 227 -13.91 -14.75 -16.46
N SER A 228 -14.13 -13.50 -16.89
CA SER A 228 -14.06 -12.33 -15.98
C SER A 228 -15.26 -12.17 -15.05
N ALA A 229 -16.29 -13.02 -15.19
CA ALA A 229 -17.49 -12.99 -14.35
C ALA A 229 -17.23 -13.54 -12.93
N LEU A 230 -16.30 -14.48 -12.79
CA LEU A 230 -15.96 -15.10 -11.51
C LEU A 230 -14.58 -14.63 -11.06
N LEU A 231 -14.59 -13.67 -10.13
CA LEU A 231 -13.40 -13.19 -9.45
C LEU A 231 -13.09 -14.06 -8.23
N PRO A 232 -11.86 -14.04 -7.70
CA PRO A 232 -11.48 -14.94 -6.61
C PRO A 232 -12.40 -14.86 -5.38
N GLN A 233 -12.92 -13.67 -5.04
CA GLN A 233 -13.84 -13.48 -3.91
C GLN A 233 -15.24 -14.09 -4.11
N HIS A 234 -15.57 -14.59 -5.31
CA HIS A 234 -16.85 -15.26 -5.58
C HIS A 234 -16.80 -16.78 -5.33
N TYR A 235 -15.61 -17.33 -5.07
CA TYR A 235 -15.43 -18.76 -4.82
C TYR A 235 -15.48 -19.07 -3.31
N PRO A 236 -16.05 -20.21 -2.90
CA PRO A 236 -15.83 -20.76 -1.56
C PRO A 236 -14.33 -20.92 -1.28
N GLU A 237 -13.93 -20.76 -0.01
CA GLU A 237 -12.51 -20.71 0.38
C GLU A 237 -11.73 -21.96 -0.09
N ASP A 238 -12.28 -23.16 0.10
CA ASP A 238 -11.61 -24.41 -0.27
C ASP A 238 -11.48 -24.59 -1.78
N GLU A 239 -12.49 -24.16 -2.54
CA GLU A 239 -12.46 -24.20 -3.99
C GLU A 239 -11.43 -23.21 -4.55
N LEU A 240 -11.42 -21.97 -4.03
CA LEU A 240 -10.43 -20.96 -4.42
C LEU A 240 -9.01 -21.46 -4.15
N ARG A 241 -8.79 -22.05 -2.97
CA ARG A 241 -7.51 -22.61 -2.56
C ARG A 241 -7.04 -23.69 -3.53
N ALA A 242 -7.92 -24.63 -3.89
CA ALA A 242 -7.60 -25.67 -4.84
C ALA A 242 -7.25 -25.11 -6.23
N ILE A 243 -8.05 -24.15 -6.72
CA ILE A 243 -7.82 -23.47 -8.01
C ILE A 243 -6.46 -22.76 -8.03
N VAL A 244 -6.16 -22.00 -6.97
CA VAL A 244 -4.89 -21.26 -6.85
C VAL A 244 -3.71 -22.22 -6.78
N CYS A 245 -3.79 -23.28 -5.97
CA CYS A 245 -2.73 -24.29 -5.92
C CYS A 245 -2.50 -24.92 -7.29
N GLN A 246 -3.55 -25.40 -7.96
CA GLN A 246 -3.44 -26.00 -9.29
C GLN A 246 -2.82 -25.03 -10.31
N THR A 247 -3.24 -23.76 -10.29
CA THR A 247 -2.74 -22.73 -11.22
C THR A 247 -1.25 -22.44 -10.99
N LEU A 248 -0.85 -22.32 -9.73
CA LEU A 248 0.52 -21.97 -9.36
C LEU A 248 1.47 -23.17 -9.47
N ASP A 249 1.02 -24.38 -9.16
CA ASP A 249 1.79 -25.61 -9.40
C ASP A 249 2.04 -25.80 -10.90
N ALA A 250 1.02 -25.64 -11.75
CA ALA A 250 1.20 -25.71 -13.20
C ALA A 250 2.17 -24.65 -13.73
N ALA A 251 2.11 -23.42 -13.22
CA ALA A 251 3.06 -22.37 -13.58
C ALA A 251 4.48 -22.69 -13.10
N ARG A 252 4.62 -23.24 -11.88
CA ARG A 252 5.91 -23.68 -11.34
C ARG A 252 6.51 -24.77 -12.22
N ASP A 253 5.75 -25.82 -12.53
CA ASP A 253 6.27 -27.00 -13.22
C ASP A 253 6.74 -26.69 -14.65
N VAL A 254 6.12 -25.70 -15.31
CA VAL A 254 6.54 -25.22 -16.64
C VAL A 254 7.86 -24.42 -16.58
N HIS A 255 8.06 -23.62 -15.53
CA HIS A 255 9.15 -22.64 -15.49
C HIS A 255 10.31 -23.02 -14.56
N PHE A 256 10.08 -23.95 -13.64
CA PHE A 256 11.00 -24.43 -12.62
C PHE A 256 10.80 -25.96 -12.44
N PRO A 257 11.06 -26.76 -13.48
CA PRO A 257 10.89 -28.20 -13.38
C PRO A 257 11.78 -28.76 -12.26
N PRO A 258 11.33 -29.78 -11.52
CA PRO A 258 12.19 -30.49 -10.58
C PRO A 258 13.42 -30.99 -11.34
N ALA A 259 14.61 -30.82 -10.76
CA ALA A 259 15.82 -31.41 -11.32
C ALA A 259 15.58 -32.92 -11.47
N GLU A 260 15.73 -33.45 -12.69
CA GLU A 260 15.64 -34.89 -12.95
C GLU A 260 16.59 -35.59 -11.97
N GLN A 261 16.04 -36.44 -11.11
CA GLN A 261 16.78 -37.30 -10.18
C GLN A 261 17.22 -38.57 -10.89
#